data_AF-L8P9J1-F1
#
_entry.id   AF-L8P9J1-F1
#
_cell.length_a   1.000
_cell.length_b   1.000
_cell.length_c   1.000
_cell.angle_alpha   90.00
_cell.angle_beta   90.00
_cell.angle_gamma   90.00
#
_symmetry.space_group_name_H-M   'P 1'
#
loop_
_entity.id
_entity.type
_entity.pdbx_description
1 polymer ?
#
loop_
_entity_poly.entity_id
_entity_poly.type
_entity_poly.pdbx_seq_one_letter_code
_entity_poly.pdbx_strand_id
1 'polypeptide(L)' 'MLPYELGEADRAAVDDVLDAAAAAWSAHRIALGVAGRIPEVAETDAEGRVTEIRY' A
#
# COMPACT_ATOMS: atom_id res chain seq x y z
N MET A 1 17.02 10.27 -28.86
CA MET A 1 16.44 8.92 -28.81
C MET A 1 16.72 8.38 -27.42
N LEU A 2 15.73 8.36 -26.53
CA LEU A 2 15.88 7.74 -25.21
C LEU A 2 15.74 6.23 -25.40
N PRO A 3 16.59 5.38 -24.79
CA PRO A 3 16.45 3.94 -24.91
C PRO A 3 15.16 3.54 -24.19
N TYR A 4 14.15 3.13 -24.96
CA TYR A 4 12.88 2.60 -24.49
C TYR A 4 13.09 1.11 -24.20
N GLU A 5 13.71 0.83 -23.07
CA GLU A 5 13.74 -0.52 -22.51
C GLU A 5 13.44 -0.37 -21.02
N LEU A 6 12.15 -0.41 -20.68
CA LEU A 6 11.66 -0.41 -19.30
C LEU A 6 11.90 -1.76 -18.59
N GLY A 7 12.68 -2.67 -19.19
CA GLY A 7 13.03 -3.96 -18.58
C GLY A 7 11.78 -4.78 -18.22
N GLU A 8 11.81 -5.44 -17.06
CA GLU A 8 10.70 -6.28 -16.55
C GLU A 8 9.36 -5.52 -16.45
N ALA A 9 9.39 -4.19 -16.33
CA ALA A 9 8.18 -3.36 -16.28
C ALA A 9 7.42 -3.30 -17.62
N ASP A 10 8.08 -3.62 -18.75
CA ASP A 10 7.41 -3.76 -20.05
C ASP A 10 6.59 -5.07 -20.16
N ARG A 11 6.76 -5.99 -19.20
CA ARG A 11 6.05 -7.28 -19.13
C ARG A 11 4.97 -7.35 -18.05
N ALA A 12 4.91 -6.39 -17.15
CA ALA A 12 3.86 -6.31 -16.14
C ALA A 12 2.53 -5.95 -16.83
N ALA A 13 1.44 -6.60 -16.45
CA ALA A 13 0.13 -6.11 -16.85
C ALA A 13 -0.05 -4.70 -16.25
N VAL A 14 -0.77 -3.81 -16.94
CA VAL A 14 -1.04 -2.45 -16.43
C VAL A 14 -1.63 -2.50 -15.02
N ASP A 15 -2.46 -3.50 -14.74
CA ASP A 15 -3.06 -3.73 -13.42
C ASP A 15 -2.01 -4.06 -12.35
N ASP A 16 -0.97 -4.86 -12.65
CA ASP A 16 0.11 -5.17 -11.69
C ASP A 16 0.91 -3.91 -11.32
N VAL A 17 1.11 -3.01 -12.29
CA VAL A 17 1.79 -1.71 -12.05
C VAL A 17 0.93 -0.81 -11.17
N LEU A 18 -0.39 -0.79 -11.40
CA LEU A 18 -1.33 -0.01 -10.59
C LEU A 18 -1.40 -0.56 -9.15
N ASP A 19 -1.44 -1.87 -8.97
CA ASP A 19 -1.43 -2.52 -7.66
C ASP A 19 -0.12 -2.22 -6.90
N ALA A 20 1.03 -2.33 -7.58
CA ALA A 20 2.33 -1.98 -6.99
C ALA A 20 2.40 -0.50 -6.58
N ALA A 21 1.87 0.41 -7.42
CA ALA A 21 1.81 1.83 -7.10
C ALA A 21 0.89 2.11 -5.90
N ALA A 22 -0.29 1.47 -5.85
CA ALA A 22 -1.22 1.59 -4.74
C ALA A 22 -0.63 1.07 -3.42
N ALA A 23 0.07 -0.06 -3.47
CA ALA A 23 0.77 -0.64 -2.32
C ALA A 23 1.89 0.30 -1.81
N ALA A 24 2.72 0.82 -2.72
CA ALA A 24 3.80 1.74 -2.37
C ALA A 24 3.29 3.05 -1.77
N TRP A 25 2.23 3.64 -2.36
CA TRP A 25 1.61 4.86 -1.85
C TRP A 25 1.01 4.67 -0.44
N SER A 26 0.29 3.57 -0.24
CA SER A 26 -0.31 3.23 1.06
C SER A 26 0.77 3.03 2.13
N ALA A 27 1.83 2.27 1.82
CA ALA A 27 2.95 2.05 2.73
C ALA A 27 3.64 3.36 3.13
N HIS A 28 3.82 4.29 2.18
CA HIS A 28 4.40 5.60 2.46
C HIS A 28 3.53 6.41 3.44
N ARG A 29 2.21 6.42 3.26
CA ARG A 29 1.30 7.12 4.18
C ARG A 29 1.29 6.50 5.57
N ILE A 30 1.34 5.17 5.66
CA ILE A 30 1.46 4.47 6.94
C ILE A 30 2.77 4.85 7.64
N ALA A 31 3.89 4.84 6.90
CA ALA A 31 5.20 5.20 7.45
C ALA A 31 5.27 6.65 7.93
N LEU A 32 4.59 7.58 7.23
CA LEU A 32 4.50 8.99 7.63
C LEU A 32 3.47 9.24 8.75
N GLY A 33 2.69 8.25 9.16
CA GLY A 33 1.61 8.42 10.15
C GLY A 33 0.45 9.29 9.67
N VAL A 34 0.33 9.51 8.35
CA VAL A 34 -0.77 10.28 7.72
C VAL A 34 -1.88 9.37 7.19
N ALA A 35 -1.69 8.06 7.26
CA ALA A 35 -2.69 7.06 6.92
C ALA A 35 -3.88 7.15 7.89
N GLY A 36 -5.09 6.99 7.34
CA GLY A 36 -6.28 6.85 8.16
C GLY A 36 -6.33 5.46 8.79
N ARG A 37 -7.19 5.28 9.79
CA ARG A 37 -7.48 3.95 10.35
C ARG A 37 -8.97 3.73 10.55
N ILE A 38 -9.38 2.47 10.45
CA ILE A 38 -10.72 2.02 10.80
C ILE A 38 -10.58 0.77 11.68
N PRO A 39 -11.21 0.73 12.87
CA PRO A 39 -11.96 1.81 13.52
C PRO A 39 -11.09 3.03 13.92
N GLU A 40 -11.72 4.19 14.14
CA GLU A 40 -11.01 5.46 14.44
C GLU A 40 -10.19 5.38 15.74
N VAL A 41 -10.57 4.52 16.66
CA VAL A 41 -9.76 4.07 17.79
C VAL A 41 -9.49 2.59 17.59
N ALA A 42 -8.22 2.19 17.63
CA ALA A 42 -7.84 0.80 17.46
C ALA A 42 -8.49 -0.06 18.54
N GLU A 43 -9.21 -1.09 18.14
CA GLU A 43 -9.88 -2.00 19.05
C GLU A 43 -8.98 -3.20 19.36
N THR A 44 -9.22 -3.86 20.48
CA THR A 44 -8.56 -5.11 20.84
C THR A 44 -9.54 -6.26 20.84
N ASP A 45 -9.14 -7.39 20.26
CA ASP A 45 -9.92 -8.63 20.31
C ASP A 45 -9.87 -9.31 21.70
N ALA A 46 -10.54 -10.44 21.84
CA ALA A 46 -10.62 -11.19 23.10
C ALA A 46 -9.24 -11.69 23.59
N GLU A 47 -8.26 -11.81 22.70
CA GLU A 47 -6.88 -12.19 23.01
C GLU A 47 -5.97 -10.97 23.24
N GLY A 48 -6.52 -9.75 23.19
CA GLY A 48 -5.79 -8.51 23.40
C GLY A 48 -4.97 -8.03 22.18
N ARG A 49 -5.22 -8.57 20.98
CA ARG A 49 -4.54 -8.14 19.75
C ARG A 49 -5.24 -6.94 19.13
N VAL A 50 -4.45 -6.00 18.64
CA VAL A 50 -4.98 -4.81 17.95
C VAL A 50 -5.62 -5.21 16.62
N THR A 51 -6.86 -4.78 16.41
CA THR A 51 -7.63 -4.98 15.19
C THR A 51 -7.92 -3.61 14.57
N GLU A 52 -7.22 -3.29 13.48
CA GLU A 52 -7.45 -2.09 12.68
C GLU A 52 -7.01 -2.29 11.23
N ILE A 53 -7.60 -1.51 10.31
CA ILE A 53 -7.18 -1.39 8.91
C ILE A 53 -6.61 0.02 8.73
N ARG A 54 -5.45 0.13 8.08
CA ARG A 54 -4.79 1.41 7.75
C ARG A 54 -4.73 1.62 6.23
N TYR A 55 -4.93 2.86 5.77
CA TYR A 55 -4.95 3.24 4.35
C TYR A 55 -4.38 4.64 4.07
#